data_AF-A0A842S3D1-F1
#
_entry.id   AF-A0A842S3D1-F1
#
_cell.length_a   1.000
_cell.length_b   1.000
_cell.length_c   1.000
_cell.angle_alpha   90.00
_cell.angle_beta   90.00
_cell.angle_gamma   90.00
#
_symmetry.space_group_name_H-M   'P 1'
#
loop_
_entity.id
_entity.type
_entity.pdbx_description
1 polymer ?
#
loop_
_entity_poly.entity_id
_entity_poly.type
_entity_poly.pdbx_seq_one_letter_code
_entity_poly.pdbx_strand_id
1 'polypeptide(L)' 'MSKFDRYKKKTESYVYPHKHCKRCGDMIKESFTYCPDCYNELKTKKEKKGFFKRLFSRNK' A
#
# COMPACT_ATOMS: atom_id res chain seq x y z
N MET A 1 -1.62 9.48 48.12
CA MET A 1 -1.17 9.10 46.76
C MET A 1 0.34 8.96 46.77
N SER A 2 0.85 7.76 46.50
CA SER A 2 2.26 7.39 46.67
C SER A 2 3.18 8.09 45.66
N LYS A 3 4.43 8.36 46.04
CA LYS A 3 5.48 8.96 45.18
C LYS A 3 5.73 8.14 43.89
N PHE A 4 5.42 6.84 43.92
CA PHE A 4 5.62 5.90 42.82
C PHE A 4 4.60 6.03 41.68
N ASP A 5 3.44 6.67 41.91
CA ASP A 5 2.42 6.85 40.86
C ASP A 5 2.79 7.90 39.80
N ARG A 6 3.79 8.76 40.07
CA ARG A 6 4.20 9.81 39.12
C ARG A 6 5.03 9.30 37.95
N TYR A 7 5.61 8.10 38.04
CA TYR A 7 6.51 7.55 37.02
C TYR A 7 5.82 6.73 35.92
N LYS A 8 4.49 6.58 35.98
CA LYS A 8 3.74 5.87 34.94
C LYS A 8 3.30 6.82 33.82
N LYS A 9 4.23 7.62 33.27
CA LYS A 9 3.93 8.51 32.13
C LYS A 9 4.43 7.90 30.83
N LYS A 10 3.43 7.39 30.10
CA LYS A 10 3.33 7.20 28.65
C LYS A 10 4.44 6.37 28.02
N THR A 11 4.10 5.11 27.76
CA THR A 11 4.66 4.32 26.66
C THR A 11 4.62 5.18 25.39
N GLU A 12 5.76 5.77 25.06
CA GLU A 12 5.97 6.50 23.83
C GLU A 12 5.93 5.45 22.72
N SER A 13 4.74 5.23 22.14
CA SER A 13 4.58 4.35 21.00
C SER A 13 5.35 4.98 19.85
N TYR A 14 6.54 4.46 19.58
CA TYR A 14 7.38 4.86 18.47
C TYR A 14 6.59 4.63 17.17
N VAL A 15 5.98 5.70 16.64
CA VAL A 15 5.28 5.65 15.36
C VAL A 15 6.35 5.71 14.27
N TYR A 16 6.72 4.53 13.76
CA TYR A 16 7.69 4.41 12.69
C TYR A 16 7.18 5.10 11.41
N PRO A 17 8.02 5.91 10.72
CA PRO A 17 7.60 6.63 9.53
C PRO A 17 7.43 5.66 8.36
N HIS A 18 6.20 5.18 8.16
CA HIS A 18 5.88 4.33 7.02
C HIS A 18 5.78 5.14 5.72
N LYS A 19 6.26 4.57 4.61
CA LYS A 19 6.17 5.19 3.28
C LYS A 19 4.71 5.18 2.83
N HIS A 20 4.11 6.35 2.62
CA HIS A 20 2.76 6.45 2.08
C HIS A 20 2.76 6.44 0.55
N CYS A 21 1.81 5.73 -0.04
CA CYS A 21 1.63 5.80 -1.49
C CYS A 21 1.03 7.16 -1.88
N LYS A 22 1.64 7.87 -2.84
CA LYS A 22 1.09 9.14 -3.37
C LYS A 22 -0.25 9.00 -4.10
N ARG A 23 -0.60 7.79 -4.54
CA ARG A 23 -1.83 7.53 -5.31
C ARG A 23 -2.96 7.02 -4.43
N CYS A 24 -2.65 6.02 -3.60
CA CYS A 24 -3.63 5.31 -2.81
C CYS A 24 -3.72 5.90 -1.37
N GLY A 25 -2.70 6.63 -0.90
CA GLY A 25 -2.63 7.17 0.48
C GLY A 25 -2.24 6.13 1.53
N ASP A 26 -2.37 4.84 1.17
CA ASP A 26 -2.10 3.71 2.05
C ASP A 26 -0.64 3.60 2.49
N MET A 27 -0.48 2.96 3.64
CA MET A 27 0.79 2.67 4.26
C MET A 27 1.49 1.51 3.55
N ILE A 28 2.66 1.77 2.95
CA ILE A 28 3.48 0.75 2.30
C ILE A 28 4.44 0.18 3.34
N LYS A 29 4.46 -1.16 3.47
CA LYS A 29 5.47 -1.86 4.30
C LYS A 29 6.85 -1.65 3.69
N GLU A 30 7.88 -1.52 4.54
CA GLU A 30 9.25 -1.21 4.12
C GLU A 30 9.85 -2.18 3.10
N SER A 31 9.40 -3.45 3.13
CA SER A 31 9.83 -4.49 2.20
C SER A 31 9.41 -4.26 0.76
N PHE A 32 8.43 -3.39 0.52
CA PHE A 32 7.91 -3.13 -0.82
C PHE A 32 8.45 -1.80 -1.36
N THR A 33 9.06 -1.88 -2.55
CA THR A 33 9.52 -0.71 -3.32
C THR A 33 8.36 0.06 -3.96
N TYR A 34 7.22 -0.59 -4.17
CA TYR A 34 6.03 -0.04 -4.80
C TYR A 34 4.77 -0.45 -4.05
N CYS A 35 3.71 0.35 -4.15
CA CYS A 35 2.41 -0.03 -3.59
C CYS A 35 1.81 -1.21 -4.37
N PRO A 36 1.51 -2.35 -3.71
CA PRO A 36 0.99 -3.54 -4.38
C PRO A 36 -0.39 -3.30 -5.01
N ASP A 37 -1.24 -2.52 -4.35
CA ASP A 37 -2.62 -2.27 -4.80
C ASP A 37 -2.63 -1.44 -6.08
N CYS A 38 -1.94 -0.30 -6.05
CA CYS A 38 -1.87 0.55 -7.24
C CYS A 38 -1.13 -0.18 -8.40
N TYR A 39 -0.22 -1.12 -8.13
CA TYR A 39 0.43 -1.94 -9.17
C TYR A 39 -0.52 -2.99 -9.77
N ASN A 40 -1.32 -3.66 -8.93
CA ASN A 40 -2.31 -4.64 -9.37
C ASN A 40 -3.38 -4.01 -10.27
N GLU A 41 -3.85 -2.81 -9.95
CA GLU A 41 -4.77 -2.06 -10.82
C GLU A 41 -4.18 -1.77 -12.20
N LEU A 42 -2.89 -1.42 -12.27
CA LEU A 42 -2.21 -1.17 -13.55
C LEU A 42 -2.05 -2.46 -14.35
N LYS A 43 -1.77 -3.57 -13.69
CA LYS A 43 -1.61 -4.88 -14.32
C LYS A 43 -2.92 -5.37 -14.95
N THR A 44 -4.01 -5.34 -14.19
CA THR A 44 -5.33 -5.79 -14.67
C THR A 44 -5.83 -4.98 -15.87
N LYS A 45 -5.56 -3.67 -15.91
CA LYS A 45 -5.88 -2.80 -17.07
C LYS A 45 -5.11 -3.19 -18.33
N LYS A 46 -3.84 -3.61 -18.20
CA LYS A 46 -3.03 -4.07 -19.35
C LYS A 46 -3.52 -5.43 -19.88
N GLU A 47 -3.83 -6.36 -19.00
CA GLU A 47 -4.29 -7.71 -19.38
C GLU A 47 -5.61 -7.65 -20.16
N LYS A 48 -6.59 -6.87 -19.69
CA LYS A 48 -7.87 -6.68 -20.40
C LYS A 48 -7.66 -6.12 -21.82
N LYS A 49 -6.81 -5.10 -21.97
CA LYS A 49 -6.50 -4.52 -23.29
C LYS A 49 -5.83 -5.52 -24.23
N GLY A 50 -4.90 -6.33 -23.72
CA GLY A 50 -4.24 -7.38 -24.51
C GLY A 50 -5.20 -8.48 -24.95
N PHE A 51 -6.11 -8.88 -24.06
CA PHE A 51 -7.12 -9.89 -24.34
C PHE A 51 -8.12 -9.42 -25.41
N PHE A 52 -8.62 -8.19 -25.28
CA PHE A 52 -9.49 -7.59 -26.29
C PHE A 52 -8.80 -7.44 -27.65
N LYS A 53 -7.53 -7.01 -27.70
CA LYS A 53 -6.78 -6.97 -28.96
C LYS A 53 -6.68 -8.33 -29.65
N ARG A 54 -6.46 -9.41 -28.89
CA ARG A 54 -6.38 -10.77 -29.45
C ARG A 54 -7.75 -11.28 -29.94
N LEU A 55 -8.82 -10.98 -29.20
CA LEU A 55 -10.19 -11.32 -29.60
C LEU A 55 -10.60 -10.64 -30.90
N PHE A 56 -10.33 -9.33 -31.02
CA PHE A 56 -10.64 -8.58 -32.24
C PHE A 56 -9.73 -8.94 -33.42
N SER A 57 -8.50 -9.40 -33.16
CA SER A 57 -7.56 -9.84 -34.21
C SER A 57 -7.93 -11.19 -34.83
N ARG A 58 -8.84 -11.97 -34.22
CA ARG A 58 -9.17 -13.34 -34.67
C ARG A 58 -10.45 -13.42 -35.51
N ASN A 59 -11.17 -12.31 -35.68
CA ASN A 59 -12.41 -12.20 -36.46
C ASN A 59 -12.19 -11.54 -37.84
N LYS A 60 -10.97 -11.56 -38.38
CA LYS A 60 -10.65 -11.04 -39.72
C LYS A 60 -10.14 -12.16 -40.61
#